data_AF-A0A7C5QFI7-F1
#
_entry.id   AF-A0A7C5QFI7-F1
#
_cell.length_a   1.000
_cell.length_b   1.000
_cell.length_c   1.000
_cell.angle_alpha   90.00
_cell.angle_beta   90.00
_cell.angle_gamma   90.00
#
_symmetry.space_group_name_H-M   'P 1'
#
loop_
_entity.id
_entity.type
_entity.pdbx_description
1 polymer ?
#
loop_
_entity_poly.entity_id
_entity_poly.type
_entity_poly.pdbx_seq_one_letter_code
_entity_poly.pdbx_strand_id
1 'polypeptide(L)'
;NVKSLTWEYKANGSIVLIKVRQFNDSTMTLLDQAIKEIKSRTKVKGIILDLRNNPGGYLDTAIAMAGEWDGEKVVVLEKNRDGQETKHIANSIPRLKNYKTVVLIDGGSASASEIVAGALQDWKMATIVGNKSFGKGSVQELDELSDGSQIKLTIAKWFTPNGRSIDEQGIEPDVKVDLTEEDYNQDRDPQLDKALELLK
;
A
#
# COMPACT_ATOMS: atom_id res chain seq x y z
N ASN A 1 6.69 -21.66 -2.16
CA ASN A 1 6.72 -20.20 -2.41
C ASN A 1 5.45 -19.55 -1.95
N VAL A 2 5.55 -18.64 -0.97
CA VAL A 2 4.42 -17.80 -0.55
C VAL A 2 4.20 -16.74 -1.63
N LYS A 3 2.97 -16.59 -2.12
CA LYS A 3 2.64 -15.57 -3.14
C LYS A 3 2.76 -14.18 -2.53
N SER A 4 3.29 -13.22 -3.30
CA SER A 4 3.40 -11.81 -2.84
C SER A 4 2.03 -11.15 -2.69
N LEU A 5 1.05 -11.60 -3.48
CA LEU A 5 -0.31 -11.10 -3.50
C LEU A 5 -1.32 -12.25 -3.61
N THR A 6 -2.41 -12.14 -2.87
CA THR A 6 -3.58 -13.04 -2.97
C THR A 6 -4.85 -12.22 -2.98
N TRP A 7 -5.92 -12.73 -3.58
CA TRP A 7 -7.24 -12.09 -3.51
C TRP A 7 -8.34 -13.10 -3.19
N GLU A 8 -9.37 -12.64 -2.49
CA GLU A 8 -10.58 -13.42 -2.20
C GLU A 8 -11.83 -12.54 -2.24
N TYR A 9 -12.99 -13.16 -2.48
CA TYR A 9 -14.26 -12.46 -2.57
C TYR A 9 -15.03 -12.56 -1.26
N LYS A 10 -15.48 -11.42 -0.73
CA LYS A 10 -16.30 -11.29 0.49
C LYS A 10 -17.69 -10.75 0.15
N ALA A 11 -18.57 -10.69 1.16
CA ALA A 11 -19.92 -10.12 1.04
C ALA A 11 -20.70 -10.67 -0.17
N ASN A 12 -20.80 -12.00 -0.29
CA ASN A 12 -21.44 -12.67 -1.43
C ASN A 12 -20.88 -12.26 -2.80
N GLY A 13 -19.61 -11.86 -2.86
CA GLY A 13 -18.91 -11.49 -4.10
C GLY A 13 -19.00 -10.01 -4.49
N SER A 14 -19.55 -9.13 -3.65
CA SER A 14 -19.58 -7.70 -3.94
C SER A 14 -18.32 -6.94 -3.53
N ILE A 15 -17.47 -7.54 -2.69
CA ILE A 15 -16.21 -6.96 -2.22
C ILE A 15 -15.08 -7.93 -2.54
N VAL A 16 -13.96 -7.41 -3.03
CA VAL A 16 -12.71 -8.17 -3.18
C VAL A 16 -11.72 -7.71 -2.13
N LEU A 17 -11.15 -8.66 -1.39
CA LEU A 17 -10.04 -8.44 -0.48
C LEU A 17 -8.76 -8.82 -1.23
N ILE A 18 -7.90 -7.85 -1.49
CA ILE A 18 -6.57 -8.02 -2.09
C ILE A 18 -5.55 -7.88 -0.96
N LYS A 19 -4.86 -8.96 -0.63
CA LYS A 19 -3.81 -8.97 0.39
C LYS A 19 -2.43 -8.94 -0.26
N VAL A 20 -1.63 -7.94 0.09
CA VAL A 20 -0.25 -7.79 -0.38
C VAL A 20 0.67 -8.12 0.80
N ARG A 21 1.45 -9.19 0.69
CA ARG A 21 2.41 -9.62 1.72
C ARG A 21 3.76 -8.93 1.59
N GLN A 22 4.16 -8.63 0.36
CA GLN A 22 5.41 -7.93 0.05
C GLN A 22 5.34 -7.37 -1.37
N PHE A 23 5.99 -6.24 -1.63
CA PHE A 23 6.14 -5.69 -2.98
C PHE A 23 7.37 -6.28 -3.67
N ASN A 24 7.16 -7.26 -4.55
CA ASN A 24 8.21 -7.88 -5.38
C ASN A 24 7.80 -8.02 -6.85
N ASP A 25 8.68 -8.60 -7.68
CA ASP A 25 8.51 -8.73 -9.14
C ASP A 25 7.21 -9.42 -9.56
N SER A 26 6.68 -10.34 -8.75
CA SER A 26 5.46 -11.09 -9.08
C SER A 26 4.16 -10.33 -8.76
N THR A 27 4.25 -9.23 -8.02
CA THR A 27 3.08 -8.54 -7.44
C THR A 27 2.17 -7.95 -8.50
N MET A 28 2.73 -7.24 -9.49
CA MET A 28 1.92 -6.63 -10.55
C MET A 28 1.31 -7.67 -11.48
N THR A 29 1.99 -8.80 -11.72
CA THR A 29 1.42 -9.92 -12.48
C THR A 29 0.22 -10.53 -11.77
N LEU A 30 0.30 -10.73 -10.45
CA LEU A 30 -0.81 -11.24 -9.65
C LEU A 30 -1.95 -10.23 -9.54
N LEU A 31 -1.63 -8.94 -9.42
CA LEU A 31 -2.63 -7.88 -9.42
C LEU A 31 -3.36 -7.78 -10.76
N ASP A 32 -2.66 -7.93 -11.88
CA ASP A 32 -3.28 -7.96 -13.22
C ASP A 32 -4.29 -9.11 -13.36
N GLN A 33 -3.96 -10.29 -12.83
CA GLN A 33 -4.89 -11.43 -12.77
C GLN A 33 -6.12 -11.10 -11.93
N ALA A 34 -5.92 -10.54 -10.73
CA ALA A 34 -7.02 -10.11 -9.86
C ALA A 34 -7.92 -9.08 -10.55
N ILE A 35 -7.34 -8.07 -11.20
CA ILE A 35 -8.08 -7.01 -11.91
C ILE A 35 -8.90 -7.58 -13.06
N LYS A 36 -8.35 -8.52 -13.84
CA LYS A 36 -9.09 -9.21 -14.90
C LYS A 36 -10.32 -9.95 -14.34
N GLU A 37 -10.17 -10.65 -13.22
CA GLU A 37 -11.29 -11.33 -12.56
C GLU A 37 -12.30 -10.35 -11.94
N ILE A 38 -11.84 -9.23 -11.39
CA ILE A 38 -12.71 -8.17 -10.86
C ILE A 38 -13.56 -7.60 -12.00
N LYS A 39 -12.94 -7.28 -13.15
CA LYS A 39 -13.61 -6.67 -14.30
C LYS A 39 -14.59 -7.62 -15.00
N SER A 40 -14.38 -8.94 -14.94
CA SER A 40 -15.31 -9.91 -15.49
C SER A 40 -16.57 -10.13 -14.62
N ARG A 41 -16.58 -9.60 -13.38
CA ARG A 41 -17.68 -9.77 -12.43
C ARG A 41 -18.46 -8.48 -12.26
N THR A 42 -19.74 -8.50 -12.64
CA THR A 42 -20.63 -7.33 -12.54
C THR A 42 -21.02 -6.95 -11.11
N LYS A 43 -20.80 -7.85 -10.13
CA LYS A 43 -21.23 -7.65 -8.73
C LYS A 43 -20.22 -6.88 -7.88
N VAL A 44 -18.95 -6.81 -8.28
CA VAL A 44 -17.90 -6.18 -7.46
C VAL A 44 -18.10 -4.67 -7.43
N LYS A 45 -18.17 -4.11 -6.23
CA LYS A 45 -18.40 -2.68 -5.96
C LYS A 45 -17.32 -2.06 -5.07
N GLY A 46 -16.65 -2.89 -4.27
CA GLY A 46 -15.65 -2.43 -3.31
C GLY A 46 -14.39 -3.27 -3.32
N ILE A 47 -13.28 -2.63 -2.94
CA ILE A 47 -11.96 -3.24 -2.78
C ILE A 47 -11.48 -3.01 -1.35
N ILE A 48 -11.02 -4.06 -0.70
CA ILE A 48 -10.20 -3.95 0.51
C ILE A 48 -8.77 -4.28 0.09
N LEU A 49 -7.85 -3.34 0.27
CA LEU A 49 -6.43 -3.56 0.08
C LEU A 49 -5.78 -3.79 1.44
N ASP A 50 -5.43 -5.04 1.74
CA ASP A 50 -4.81 -5.43 3.02
C ASP A 50 -3.28 -5.36 2.90
N LEU A 51 -2.70 -4.34 3.55
CA LEU A 51 -1.26 -4.09 3.65
C LEU A 51 -0.72 -4.36 5.07
N ARG A 52 -1.52 -4.99 5.95
CA ARG A 52 -1.09 -5.35 7.30
C ARG A 52 0.07 -6.33 7.26
N ASN A 53 1.05 -6.12 8.12
CA ASN A 53 2.29 -6.91 8.21
C ASN A 53 3.11 -6.96 6.90
N ASN A 54 2.94 -5.97 6.01
CA ASN A 54 3.71 -5.87 4.79
C ASN A 54 4.89 -4.90 4.97
N PRO A 55 6.14 -5.40 5.02
CA PRO A 55 7.33 -4.60 5.30
C PRO A 55 7.78 -3.71 4.12
N GLY A 56 7.00 -3.71 3.03
CA GLY A 56 7.27 -2.96 1.82
C GLY A 56 7.91 -3.83 0.74
N GLY A 57 8.92 -3.29 0.06
CA GLY A 57 9.58 -3.91 -1.08
C GLY A 57 9.89 -2.89 -2.17
N TYR A 58 9.78 -3.29 -3.44
CA TYR A 58 10.19 -2.46 -4.56
C TYR A 58 9.31 -1.21 -4.75
N LEU A 59 9.98 -0.06 -4.88
CA LEU A 59 9.35 1.25 -5.10
C LEU A 59 8.50 1.27 -6.37
N ASP A 60 9.06 0.82 -7.49
CA ASP A 60 8.36 0.84 -8.79
C ASP A 60 7.09 -0.01 -8.77
N THR A 61 7.10 -1.12 -8.01
CA THR A 61 5.91 -1.96 -7.81
C THR A 61 4.85 -1.21 -7.01
N ALA A 62 5.25 -0.43 -6.00
CA ALA A 62 4.34 0.41 -5.21
C ALA A 62 3.72 1.53 -6.06
N ILE A 63 4.55 2.22 -6.86
CA ILE A 63 4.13 3.27 -7.80
C ILE A 63 3.13 2.70 -8.81
N ALA A 64 3.45 1.58 -9.44
CA ALA A 64 2.58 0.93 -10.41
C ALA A 64 1.25 0.48 -9.78
N MET A 65 1.27 -0.08 -8.56
CA MET A 65 0.05 -0.46 -7.84
C MET A 65 -0.84 0.75 -7.51
N ALA A 66 -0.27 1.84 -7.01
CA ALA A 66 -1.03 3.08 -6.76
C ALA A 66 -1.64 3.63 -8.06
N GLY A 67 -0.92 3.51 -9.17
CA GLY A 67 -1.38 3.85 -10.51
C GLY A 67 -2.69 3.21 -10.95
N GLU A 68 -3.05 2.07 -10.37
CA GLU A 68 -4.34 1.43 -10.64
C GLU A 68 -5.53 2.28 -10.20
N TRP A 69 -5.37 3.17 -9.22
CA TRP A 69 -6.42 4.11 -8.80
C TRP A 69 -6.29 5.48 -9.47
N ASP A 70 -5.07 5.97 -9.65
CA ASP A 70 -4.81 7.23 -10.33
C ASP A 70 -3.43 7.22 -11.00
N GLY A 71 -3.42 7.24 -12.33
CA GLY A 71 -2.20 7.12 -13.11
C GLY A 71 -1.48 8.44 -13.38
N GLU A 72 -2.10 9.58 -13.12
CA GLU A 72 -1.57 10.91 -13.46
C GLU A 72 -1.11 11.70 -12.23
N LYS A 73 -1.49 11.25 -11.03
CA LYS A 73 -1.09 11.90 -9.79
C LYS A 73 0.29 11.46 -9.31
N VAL A 74 0.94 12.39 -8.59
CA VAL A 74 2.15 12.09 -7.82
C VAL A 74 1.81 11.05 -6.76
N VAL A 75 2.54 9.93 -6.75
CA VAL A 75 2.43 8.85 -5.77
C VAL A 75 3.27 9.14 -4.54
N VAL A 76 4.51 9.56 -4.74
CA VAL A 76 5.46 9.85 -3.66
C VAL A 76 6.43 10.93 -4.11
N LEU A 77 6.85 11.76 -3.16
CA LEU A 77 7.91 12.73 -3.31
C LEU A 77 9.19 12.18 -2.67
N GLU A 78 10.29 12.28 -3.38
CA GLU A 78 11.63 12.03 -2.85
C GLU A 78 12.29 13.36 -2.52
N LYS A 79 12.87 13.52 -1.34
CA LYS A 79 13.69 14.71 -1.03
C LYS A 79 15.05 14.29 -0.50
N ASN A 80 16.11 14.71 -1.17
CA ASN A 80 17.48 14.51 -0.71
C ASN A 80 17.89 15.59 0.30
N ARG A 81 19.09 15.44 0.88
CA ARG A 81 19.63 16.38 1.88
C ARG A 81 19.81 17.82 1.36
N ASP A 82 20.00 17.97 0.04
CA ASP A 82 20.23 19.27 -0.60
C ASP A 82 18.91 19.98 -0.92
N GLY A 83 17.77 19.37 -0.56
CA GLY A 83 16.43 19.91 -0.77
C GLY A 83 15.89 19.70 -2.19
N GLN A 84 16.58 18.95 -3.04
CA GLN A 84 16.07 18.59 -4.36
C GLN A 84 14.91 17.61 -4.19
N GLU A 85 13.82 17.87 -4.91
CA GLU A 85 12.59 17.09 -4.86
C GLU A 85 12.38 16.36 -6.19
N THR A 86 12.24 15.04 -6.14
CA THR A 86 11.83 14.21 -7.28
C THR A 86 10.39 13.76 -7.08
N LYS A 87 9.57 13.90 -8.12
CA LYS A 87 8.16 13.47 -8.11
C LYS A 87 8.03 12.15 -8.85
N HIS A 88 7.52 11.14 -8.16
CA HIS A 88 7.25 9.84 -8.74
C HIS A 88 5.77 9.75 -9.13
N ILE A 89 5.49 9.58 -10.43
CA ILE A 89 4.15 9.49 -11.01
C ILE A 89 4.00 8.13 -11.69
N ALA A 90 2.84 7.48 -11.55
CA ALA A 90 2.64 6.11 -12.04
C ALA A 90 2.56 5.99 -13.57
N ASN A 91 2.05 7.00 -14.26
CA ASN A 91 1.89 7.04 -15.72
C ASN A 91 1.20 5.78 -16.29
N SER A 92 0.03 5.44 -15.77
CA SER A 92 -0.71 4.22 -16.13
C SER A 92 -2.22 4.46 -16.33
N ILE A 93 -2.92 3.48 -16.89
CA ILE A 93 -4.38 3.52 -17.00
C ILE A 93 -4.97 3.11 -15.64
N PRO A 94 -5.78 3.96 -14.97
CA PRO A 94 -6.26 3.66 -13.63
C PRO A 94 -7.48 2.72 -13.66
N ARG A 95 -7.21 1.42 -13.69
CA ARG A 95 -8.24 0.36 -13.86
C ARG A 95 -9.17 0.23 -12.66
N LEU A 96 -8.75 0.63 -11.48
CA LEU A 96 -9.46 0.52 -10.20
C LEU A 96 -10.10 1.83 -9.72
N LYS A 97 -9.91 2.96 -10.43
CA LYS A 97 -10.40 4.31 -10.07
C LYS A 97 -11.84 4.40 -9.58
N ASN A 98 -12.74 3.60 -10.14
CA ASN A 98 -14.18 3.67 -9.88
C ASN A 98 -14.67 2.71 -8.78
N TYR A 99 -13.77 1.98 -8.10
CA TYR A 99 -14.14 1.10 -6.99
C TYR A 99 -13.91 1.80 -5.66
N LYS A 100 -14.94 1.80 -4.80
CA LYS A 100 -14.80 2.28 -3.42
C LYS A 100 -13.75 1.41 -2.72
N THR A 101 -12.74 2.04 -2.12
CA THR A 101 -11.58 1.32 -1.59
C THR A 101 -11.37 1.62 -0.12
N VAL A 102 -11.05 0.58 0.65
CA VAL A 102 -10.54 0.67 2.02
C VAL A 102 -9.16 0.03 2.04
N VAL A 103 -8.19 0.66 2.70
CA VAL A 103 -6.85 0.09 2.92
C VAL A 103 -6.71 -0.29 4.39
N LEU A 104 -6.29 -1.52 4.66
CA LEU A 104 -5.95 -1.96 6.01
C LEU A 104 -4.44 -1.81 6.24
N ILE A 105 -4.06 -1.15 7.33
CA ILE A 105 -2.66 -0.99 7.76
C ILE A 105 -2.48 -1.31 9.24
N ASP A 106 -1.25 -1.67 9.61
CA ASP A 106 -0.83 -1.86 11.00
C ASP A 106 0.63 -1.44 11.19
N GLY A 107 1.17 -1.62 12.41
CA GLY A 107 2.56 -1.31 12.71
C GLY A 107 3.60 -2.16 11.93
N GLY A 108 3.18 -3.21 11.24
CA GLY A 108 4.01 -3.98 10.32
C GLY A 108 3.96 -3.48 8.87
N SER A 109 3.05 -2.56 8.54
CA SER A 109 3.02 -1.86 7.26
C SER A 109 4.18 -0.87 7.17
N ALA A 110 5.13 -1.07 6.25
CA ALA A 110 6.31 -0.24 6.12
C ALA A 110 6.68 0.08 4.66
N SER A 111 7.43 1.16 4.45
CA SER A 111 8.06 1.54 3.17
C SER A 111 7.07 1.58 2.00
N ALA A 112 7.21 0.71 0.99
CA ALA A 112 6.28 0.65 -0.15
C ALA A 112 4.79 0.57 0.25
N SER A 113 4.45 -0.12 1.34
CA SER A 113 3.09 -0.15 1.88
C SER A 113 2.60 1.24 2.31
N GLU A 114 3.48 2.01 2.93
CA GLU A 114 3.20 3.37 3.41
C GLU A 114 3.08 4.35 2.25
N ILE A 115 3.85 4.15 1.18
CA ILE A 115 3.75 4.92 -0.06
C ILE A 115 2.36 4.72 -0.69
N VAL A 116 1.92 3.46 -0.86
CA VAL A 116 0.60 3.19 -1.45
C VAL A 116 -0.53 3.72 -0.55
N ALA A 117 -0.47 3.44 0.76
CA ALA A 117 -1.50 3.91 1.69
C ALA A 117 -1.56 5.45 1.73
N GLY A 118 -0.41 6.13 1.86
CA GLY A 118 -0.32 7.57 1.90
C GLY A 118 -0.78 8.24 0.60
N ALA A 119 -0.44 7.67 -0.56
CA ALA A 119 -0.90 8.17 -1.85
C ALA A 119 -2.43 8.08 -1.98
N LEU A 120 -3.01 6.90 -1.73
CA LEU A 120 -4.46 6.69 -1.83
C LEU A 120 -5.24 7.54 -0.82
N GLN A 121 -4.71 7.73 0.38
CA GLN A 121 -5.27 8.63 1.40
C GLN A 121 -5.28 10.08 0.90
N ASP A 122 -4.14 10.58 0.41
CA ASP A 122 -4.00 11.96 -0.04
C ASP A 122 -4.84 12.29 -1.26
N TRP A 123 -5.01 11.31 -2.14
CA TRP A 123 -5.88 11.44 -3.31
C TRP A 123 -7.36 11.31 -2.98
N LYS A 124 -7.71 10.98 -1.73
CA LYS A 124 -9.06 10.64 -1.28
C LYS A 124 -9.68 9.49 -2.07
N MET A 125 -8.84 8.55 -2.51
CA MET A 125 -9.26 7.36 -3.27
C MET A 125 -9.55 6.17 -2.36
N ALA A 126 -9.04 6.17 -1.13
CA ALA A 126 -9.34 5.16 -0.14
C ALA A 126 -9.45 5.73 1.27
N THR A 127 -10.21 5.03 2.12
CA THR A 127 -10.21 5.22 3.57
C THR A 127 -9.21 4.27 4.20
N ILE A 128 -8.31 4.77 5.04
CA ILE A 128 -7.29 3.99 5.75
C ILE A 128 -7.85 3.54 7.11
N VAL A 129 -7.80 2.24 7.39
CA VAL A 129 -8.34 1.62 8.60
C VAL A 129 -7.26 0.79 9.29
N GLY A 130 -7.25 0.82 10.63
CA GLY A 130 -6.38 -0.03 11.44
C GLY A 130 -5.53 0.76 12.41
N ASN A 131 -4.22 0.52 12.42
CA ASN A 131 -3.26 1.20 13.30
C ASN A 131 -2.21 1.96 12.49
N LYS A 132 -1.58 2.96 13.14
CA LYS A 132 -0.45 3.71 12.57
C LYS A 132 0.61 2.76 12.01
N SER A 133 1.11 3.07 10.82
CA SER A 133 2.17 2.30 10.16
C SER A 133 3.55 2.53 10.77
N PHE A 134 4.55 1.77 10.31
CA PHE A 134 5.88 1.70 10.93
C PHE A 134 6.67 3.01 10.91
N GLY A 135 6.63 3.78 9.82
CA GLY A 135 7.41 5.00 9.61
C GLY A 135 8.74 4.81 8.90
N LYS A 136 8.84 3.86 7.96
CA LYS A 136 10.07 3.61 7.19
C LYS A 136 10.07 4.44 5.91
N GLY A 137 10.43 5.70 6.05
CA GLY A 137 10.42 6.69 4.96
C GLY A 137 11.77 6.96 4.30
N SER A 138 12.82 6.17 4.53
CA SER A 138 14.15 6.43 3.96
C SER A 138 14.35 5.76 2.58
N VAL A 139 14.99 6.47 1.65
CA VAL A 139 15.54 5.91 0.40
C VAL A 139 16.93 5.37 0.70
N GLN A 140 17.18 4.11 0.36
CA GLN A 140 18.48 3.48 0.56
C GLN A 140 19.05 3.00 -0.77
N GLU A 141 20.27 3.44 -1.06
CA GLU A 141 21.06 3.02 -2.23
C GLU A 141 22.11 1.99 -1.80
N LEU A 142 22.41 1.02 -2.67
CA LEU A 142 23.44 0.01 -2.47
C LEU A 142 24.59 0.31 -3.43
N ASP A 143 25.75 0.65 -2.88
CA ASP A 143 26.98 0.84 -3.65
C ASP A 143 27.94 -0.31 -3.40
N GLU A 144 28.50 -0.86 -4.48
CA GLU A 144 29.56 -1.87 -4.41
C GLU A 144 30.93 -1.19 -4.34
N LEU A 145 31.73 -1.60 -3.37
CA LEU A 145 33.08 -1.10 -3.14
C LEU A 145 34.11 -1.92 -3.93
N SER A 146 35.32 -1.38 -4.07
CA SER A 146 36.39 -1.98 -4.88
C SER A 146 36.88 -3.35 -4.37
N ASP A 147 36.58 -3.70 -3.11
CA ASP A 147 36.91 -4.98 -2.50
C ASP A 147 35.75 -6.00 -2.56
N GLY A 148 34.64 -5.66 -3.24
CA GLY A 148 33.43 -6.47 -3.35
C GLY A 148 32.49 -6.38 -2.15
N SER A 149 32.81 -5.57 -1.14
CA SER A 149 31.85 -5.25 -0.07
C SER A 149 30.77 -4.28 -0.57
N GLN A 150 29.64 -4.19 0.14
CA GLN A 150 28.54 -3.30 -0.22
C GLN A 150 28.23 -2.34 0.93
N ILE A 151 28.00 -1.07 0.61
CA ILE A 151 27.48 -0.08 1.55
C ILE A 151 26.02 0.21 1.21
N LYS A 152 25.18 0.27 2.25
CA LYS A 152 23.79 0.68 2.14
C LYS A 152 23.62 2.06 2.74
N LEU A 153 23.47 3.07 1.91
CA LEU A 153 23.43 4.47 2.35
C LEU A 153 22.01 5.04 2.24
N THR A 154 21.56 5.72 3.29
CA THR A 154 20.32 6.51 3.22
C THR A 154 20.62 7.84 2.53
N ILE A 155 20.00 8.06 1.36
CA ILE A 155 20.30 9.22 0.50
C ILE A 155 19.18 10.27 0.48
N ALA A 156 17.95 9.86 0.81
CA ALA A 156 16.77 10.72 0.73
C ALA A 156 15.64 10.22 1.65
N LYS A 157 14.57 11.03 1.75
CA LYS A 157 13.33 10.70 2.46
C LYS A 157 12.13 10.73 1.53
N TRP A 158 11.17 9.87 1.80
CA TRP A 158 9.86 9.79 1.15
C TRP A 158 8.85 10.69 1.86
N PHE A 159 8.07 11.39 1.05
CA PHE A 159 6.93 12.17 1.49
C PHE A 159 5.69 11.79 0.68
N THR A 160 4.53 11.84 1.32
CA THR A 160 3.23 11.63 0.65
C THR A 160 2.96 12.75 -0.36
N PRO A 161 1.97 12.62 -1.24
CA PRO A 161 1.64 13.66 -2.23
C PRO A 161 1.33 15.03 -1.61
N ASN A 162 0.75 15.07 -0.41
CA ASN A 162 0.50 16.30 0.35
C ASN A 162 1.71 16.78 1.17
N GLY A 163 2.89 16.17 0.99
CA GLY A 163 4.14 16.59 1.62
C GLY A 163 4.32 16.15 3.06
N ARG A 164 3.54 15.17 3.57
CA ARG A 164 3.81 14.59 4.89
C ARG A 164 5.02 13.68 4.82
N SER A 165 5.95 13.79 5.78
CA SER A 165 7.07 12.85 5.84
C SER A 165 6.57 11.48 6.28
N ILE A 166 7.05 10.42 5.64
CA ILE A 166 6.78 9.04 6.09
C ILE A 166 7.79 8.63 7.16
N ASP A 167 9.01 9.17 7.10
CA ASP A 167 10.12 8.80 7.98
C ASP A 167 9.80 9.16 9.44
N GLU A 168 9.89 8.18 10.34
CA GLU A 168 9.56 8.25 11.78
C GLU A 168 8.10 8.60 12.11
N GLN A 169 7.32 9.06 11.13
CA GLN A 169 5.92 9.47 11.30
C GLN A 169 4.92 8.41 10.85
N GLY A 170 5.23 7.64 9.81
CA GLY A 170 4.30 6.69 9.20
C GLY A 170 3.04 7.34 8.63
N ILE A 171 2.02 6.51 8.40
CA ILE A 171 0.69 6.86 7.93
C ILE A 171 -0.27 6.62 9.08
N GLU A 172 -0.98 7.68 9.48
CA GLU A 172 -2.08 7.57 10.44
C GLU A 172 -3.35 7.07 9.73
N PRO A 173 -4.11 6.15 10.34
CA PRO A 173 -5.37 5.70 9.76
C PRO A 173 -6.44 6.79 9.87
N ASP A 174 -7.33 6.85 8.88
CA ASP A 174 -8.53 7.71 8.95
C ASP A 174 -9.52 7.19 10.00
N VAL A 175 -9.57 5.86 10.16
CA VAL A 175 -10.39 5.17 11.18
C VAL A 175 -9.49 4.23 11.97
N LYS A 176 -9.13 4.65 13.18
CA LYS A 176 -8.37 3.79 14.10
C LYS A 176 -9.23 2.64 14.60
N VAL A 177 -8.75 1.41 14.41
CA VAL A 177 -9.36 0.18 14.92
C VAL A 177 -8.24 -0.72 15.40
N ASP A 178 -8.21 -1.01 16.70
CA ASP A 178 -7.20 -1.88 17.28
C ASP A 178 -7.56 -3.37 17.01
N LEU A 179 -6.54 -4.18 16.74
CA LEU A 179 -6.64 -5.65 16.73
C LEU A 179 -5.97 -6.16 18.00
N THR A 180 -6.78 -6.63 18.96
CA THR A 180 -6.26 -7.07 20.27
C THR A 180 -5.78 -8.52 20.24
N GLU A 181 -4.98 -8.94 21.23
CA GLU A 181 -4.62 -10.35 21.39
C GLU A 181 -5.86 -11.24 21.59
N GLU A 182 -6.89 -10.72 22.27
CA GLU A 182 -8.16 -11.44 22.45
C GLU A 182 -8.88 -11.64 21.11
N ASP A 183 -8.90 -10.62 20.25
CA ASP A 183 -9.45 -10.76 18.90
C ASP A 183 -8.71 -11.83 18.11
N TYR A 184 -7.38 -11.82 18.17
CA TYR A 184 -6.54 -12.81 17.51
C TYR A 184 -6.84 -14.23 18.03
N ASN A 185 -6.90 -14.41 19.35
CA ASN A 185 -7.17 -15.72 19.98
C ASN A 185 -8.58 -16.24 19.69
N GLN A 186 -9.53 -15.36 19.39
CA GLN A 186 -10.92 -15.70 19.05
C GLN A 186 -11.20 -15.72 17.54
N ASP A 187 -10.18 -15.64 16.68
CA ASP A 187 -10.32 -15.55 15.21
C ASP A 187 -11.24 -14.40 14.76
N ARG A 188 -11.23 -13.27 15.48
CA ARG A 188 -11.97 -12.05 15.13
C ARG A 188 -11.05 -11.06 14.41
N ASP A 189 -11.58 -10.38 13.39
CA ASP A 189 -10.86 -9.33 12.67
C ASP A 189 -11.71 -8.05 12.64
N PRO A 190 -11.73 -7.27 13.75
CA PRO A 190 -12.50 -6.02 13.82
C PRO A 190 -12.09 -4.98 12.77
N GLN A 191 -10.84 -5.01 12.30
CA GLN A 191 -10.37 -4.12 11.24
C GLN A 191 -10.99 -4.50 9.88
N LEU A 192 -11.01 -5.79 9.55
CA LEU A 192 -11.69 -6.29 8.36
C LEU A 192 -13.21 -6.07 8.44
N ASP A 193 -13.82 -6.31 9.60
CA ASP A 193 -15.25 -6.05 9.81
C ASP A 193 -15.59 -4.59 9.58
N LYS A 194 -14.76 -3.67 10.08
CA LYS A 194 -14.94 -2.23 9.83
C LYS A 194 -14.77 -1.88 8.36
N ALA A 195 -13.80 -2.47 7.66
CA ALA A 195 -13.63 -2.26 6.22
C ALA A 195 -14.84 -2.76 5.42
N LEU A 196 -15.40 -3.92 5.78
CA LEU A 196 -16.62 -4.45 5.17
C LEU A 196 -17.83 -3.56 5.44
N GLU A 197 -17.95 -3.00 6.65
CA GLU A 197 -18.99 -2.02 6.99
C GLU A 197 -18.90 -0.76 6.12
N LEU A 198 -17.69 -0.19 5.98
CA LEU A 198 -17.45 1.02 5.20
C LEU A 198 -17.72 0.83 3.70
N LEU A 199 -17.70 -0.39 3.19
CA LEU A 199 -17.94 -0.72 1.77
C LEU A 199 -19.36 -1.18 1.44
N LYS A 200 -20.22 -1.34 2.45
CA LYS A 200 -21.67 -1.53 2.25
C LYS A 200 -22.33 -0.22 1.80
#